data_AF-A0A1S3AII2-F1
#
_entry.id   AF-A0A1S3AII2-F1
#
_cell.length_a   1.000
_cell.length_b   1.000
_cell.length_c   1.000
_cell.angle_alpha   90.00
_cell.angle_beta   90.00
_cell.angle_gamma   90.00
#
_symmetry.space_group_name_H-M   'P 1'
#
loop_
_entity.id
_entity.type
_entity.pdbx_description
1 polymer ?
#
loop_
_entity_poly.entity_id
_entity_poly.type
_entity_poly.pdbx_seq_one_letter_code
_entity_poly.pdbx_strand_id
1 'polypeptide(L)'
;MIISSLKTSVAVLAFIGLHVSALDSFIAAVYEHTVILPNKTETPVSQDDALFLMNKNIDVLERAIKQAAKQNAQIIVTPEDSLYGWTFTRETIFPYLEDVPDPQVDWNPCQDPHRFGHTPVQTRLSCLAKNNSIYVLANIGDKKPCNSHKSVCPPNGYYQYNTNVVYDSEGKLVARYHKVCVMLKCRTMDLTTCGQSVETALTRFEMFSLSGTFGTEYVFPEVLHTKIHLSPGRFECLKDGRLVNKNGSFEPILTVSLFGRWYMKDSLSTSGEIRSPTVTYLLISISLIIVVLPSIVMV
;
A
#
# COMPACT_ATOMS: atom_id res chain seq x y z
N MET A 1 -37.81 70.28 10.71
CA MET A 1 -37.19 69.42 9.68
C MET A 1 -35.69 69.62 9.81
N ILE A 2 -34.82 68.66 10.12
CA ILE A 2 -34.84 67.20 9.94
C ILE A 2 -34.06 66.58 11.13
N ILE A 3 -34.61 65.54 11.77
CA ILE A 3 -33.92 64.73 12.78
C ILE A 3 -33.26 63.58 12.04
N SER A 4 -31.92 63.50 12.01
CA SER A 4 -31.22 62.35 11.43
C SER A 4 -31.02 61.28 12.49
N SER A 5 -31.80 60.20 12.43
CA SER A 5 -31.56 59.00 13.24
C SER A 5 -30.48 58.15 12.58
N LEU A 6 -29.28 58.10 13.16
CA LEU A 6 -28.26 57.15 12.73
C LEU A 6 -28.57 55.78 13.34
N LYS A 7 -29.11 54.86 12.54
CA LYS A 7 -29.30 53.45 12.94
C LYS A 7 -27.94 52.76 12.94
N THR A 8 -27.40 52.50 14.13
CA THR A 8 -26.27 51.60 14.32
C THR A 8 -26.73 50.15 14.15
N SER A 9 -26.51 49.59 12.96
CA SER A 9 -26.65 48.15 12.75
C SER A 9 -25.42 47.43 13.30
N VAL A 10 -25.62 46.60 14.32
CA VAL A 10 -24.59 45.70 14.86
C VAL A 10 -24.53 44.46 13.97
N ALA A 11 -23.42 44.27 13.25
CA ALA A 11 -23.14 43.03 12.55
C ALA A 11 -22.61 42.00 13.56
N VAL A 12 -23.42 41.01 13.90
CA VAL A 12 -22.99 39.86 14.72
C VAL A 12 -22.31 38.86 13.79
N LEU A 13 -20.97 38.86 13.76
CA LEU A 13 -20.21 37.77 13.16
C LEU A 13 -20.24 36.57 14.11
N ALA A 14 -21.08 35.59 13.81
CA ALA A 14 -21.00 34.27 14.43
C ALA A 14 -19.81 33.52 13.83
N PHE A 15 -18.72 33.40 14.60
CA PHE A 15 -17.63 32.48 14.28
C PHE A 15 -18.15 31.05 14.47
N ILE A 16 -18.53 30.40 13.36
CA ILE A 16 -18.74 28.96 13.34
C ILE A 16 -17.35 28.32 13.36
N GLY A 17 -16.86 27.98 14.55
CA GLY A 17 -15.69 27.12 14.69
C GLY A 17 -16.03 25.74 14.13
N LEU A 18 -15.52 25.41 12.94
CA LEU A 18 -15.51 24.04 12.45
C LEU A 18 -14.60 23.22 13.38
N HIS A 19 -15.21 22.51 14.34
CA HIS A 19 -14.51 21.49 15.09
C HIS A 19 -14.17 20.35 14.11
N VAL A 20 -12.96 20.38 13.56
CA VAL A 20 -12.33 19.20 12.96
C VAL A 20 -11.93 18.31 14.12
N SER A 21 -12.85 17.45 14.55
CA SER A 21 -12.55 16.40 15.52
C SER A 21 -12.04 15.19 14.76
N ALA A 22 -10.77 14.86 14.94
CA ALA A 22 -10.30 13.53 14.57
C ALA A 22 -11.03 12.50 15.45
N LEU A 23 -11.47 11.38 14.87
CA LEU A 23 -12.02 10.28 15.65
C LEU A 23 -10.90 9.65 16.49
N ASP A 24 -11.11 9.50 17.79
CA ASP A 24 -10.15 8.84 18.69
C ASP A 24 -10.07 7.32 18.46
N SER A 25 -11.05 6.72 17.77
CA SER A 25 -11.09 5.29 17.46
C SER A 25 -11.78 5.00 16.12
N PHE A 26 -11.52 3.82 15.56
CA PHE A 26 -12.19 3.29 14.38
C PHE A 26 -12.44 1.79 14.54
N ILE A 27 -13.44 1.28 13.83
CA ILE A 27 -13.80 -0.12 13.70
C ILE A 27 -13.05 -0.69 12.49
N ALA A 28 -12.21 -1.69 12.75
CA ALA A 28 -11.53 -2.46 11.72
C ALA A 28 -12.24 -3.79 11.46
N ALA A 29 -12.19 -4.27 10.22
CA ALA A 29 -12.60 -5.61 9.85
C ALA A 29 -11.43 -6.36 9.21
N VAL A 30 -11.38 -7.67 9.45
CA VAL A 30 -10.48 -8.60 8.76
C VAL A 30 -11.31 -9.76 8.25
N TYR A 31 -10.99 -10.27 7.07
CA TYR A 31 -11.67 -11.43 6.49
C TYR A 31 -10.68 -12.55 6.22
N GLU A 32 -10.91 -13.71 6.82
CA GLU A 32 -10.22 -14.95 6.47
C GLU A 32 -10.94 -15.57 5.26
N HIS A 33 -10.23 -15.73 4.15
CA HIS A 33 -10.80 -16.13 2.87
C HIS A 33 -10.39 -17.55 2.48
N THR A 34 -11.39 -18.38 2.17
CA THR A 34 -11.15 -19.68 1.51
C THR A 34 -11.02 -19.45 0.01
N VAL A 35 -9.78 -19.27 -0.45
CA VAL A 35 -9.45 -18.91 -1.84
C VAL A 35 -9.92 -19.96 -2.83
N ILE A 36 -10.61 -19.54 -3.89
CA ILE A 36 -10.90 -20.36 -5.06
C ILE A 36 -9.62 -20.43 -5.89
N LEU A 37 -8.94 -21.57 -5.84
CA LEU A 37 -7.63 -21.77 -6.48
C LEU A 37 -7.76 -22.06 -7.98
N PRO A 38 -6.78 -21.65 -8.81
CA PRO A 38 -6.69 -22.06 -10.20
C PRO A 38 -6.42 -23.56 -10.30
N ASN A 39 -6.83 -24.17 -11.42
CA ASN A 39 -6.37 -25.51 -11.77
C ASN A 39 -4.85 -25.47 -12.04
N LYS A 40 -4.13 -26.50 -11.59
CA LYS A 40 -2.70 -26.64 -11.90
C LYS A 40 -2.53 -26.83 -13.40
N THR A 41 -1.79 -25.92 -14.02
CA THR A 41 -1.49 -25.90 -15.45
C THR A 41 0.01 -25.67 -15.63
N GLU A 42 0.62 -26.38 -16.58
CA GLU A 42 2.04 -26.19 -16.92
C GLU A 42 2.26 -24.96 -17.81
N THR A 43 1.23 -24.55 -18.55
CA THR A 43 1.25 -23.40 -19.46
C THR A 43 0.41 -22.24 -18.91
N PRO A 44 0.78 -20.97 -19.22
CA PRO A 44 -0.01 -19.82 -18.82
C PRO A 44 -1.43 -19.87 -19.41
N VAL A 45 -2.42 -19.52 -18.59
CA VAL A 45 -3.80 -19.32 -19.03
C VAL A 45 -3.95 -17.99 -19.79
N SER A 46 -5.10 -17.79 -20.44
CA SER A 46 -5.42 -16.49 -21.02
C SER A 46 -5.65 -15.42 -19.94
N GLN A 47 -5.53 -14.14 -20.29
CA GLN A 47 -5.88 -13.05 -19.36
C GLN A 47 -7.37 -13.06 -18.98
N ASP A 48 -8.25 -13.46 -19.90
CA ASP A 48 -9.68 -13.57 -19.64
C ASP A 48 -10.00 -14.67 -18.63
N ASP A 49 -9.34 -15.83 -18.73
CA ASP A 49 -9.49 -16.92 -17.76
C ASP A 49 -8.94 -16.54 -16.38
N ALA A 50 -7.78 -15.86 -16.36
CA ALA A 50 -7.20 -15.34 -15.12
C ALA A 50 -8.14 -14.32 -14.45
N LEU A 51 -8.66 -13.37 -15.21
CA LEU A 51 -9.61 -12.37 -14.74
C LEU A 51 -10.93 -13.01 -14.28
N PHE A 52 -11.42 -14.03 -14.98
CA PHE A 52 -12.61 -14.76 -14.58
C PHE A 52 -12.44 -15.43 -13.21
N LEU A 53 -11.29 -16.08 -12.95
CA LEU A 53 -11.00 -16.65 -11.64
C LEU A 53 -10.90 -15.57 -10.55
N MET A 54 -10.15 -14.49 -10.81
CA MET A 54 -10.02 -13.39 -9.85
C MET A 54 -11.38 -12.79 -9.51
N ASN A 55 -12.25 -12.61 -10.50
CA ASN A 55 -13.60 -12.11 -10.27
C ASN A 55 -14.44 -13.04 -9.37
N LYS A 56 -14.31 -14.36 -9.49
CA LYS A 56 -14.99 -15.29 -8.55
C LYS A 56 -14.53 -15.08 -7.11
N ASN A 57 -13.23 -14.87 -6.90
CA ASN A 57 -12.72 -14.56 -5.56
C ASN A 57 -13.23 -13.18 -5.08
N ILE A 58 -13.21 -12.17 -5.96
CA ILE A 58 -13.74 -10.84 -5.64
C ILE A 58 -15.25 -10.91 -5.30
N ASP A 59 -16.05 -11.78 -5.92
CA ASP A 59 -17.47 -11.98 -5.57
C ASP A 59 -17.64 -12.46 -4.11
N VAL A 60 -16.70 -13.25 -3.60
CA VAL A 60 -16.68 -13.68 -2.18
C VAL A 60 -16.28 -12.51 -1.29
N LEU A 61 -15.20 -11.82 -1.62
CA LEU A 61 -14.70 -10.67 -0.85
C LEU A 61 -15.73 -9.53 -0.80
N GLU A 62 -16.46 -9.28 -1.90
CA GLU A 62 -17.52 -8.29 -1.97
C GLU A 62 -18.60 -8.51 -0.91
N ARG A 63 -18.95 -9.76 -0.62
CA ARG A 63 -19.91 -10.09 0.45
C ARG A 63 -19.37 -9.71 1.82
N ALA A 64 -18.10 -10.00 2.08
CA ALA A 64 -17.43 -9.64 3.34
C ALA A 64 -17.31 -8.11 3.49
N ILE A 65 -16.91 -7.41 2.43
CA ILE A 65 -16.80 -5.93 2.39
C ILE A 65 -18.15 -5.29 2.68
N LYS A 66 -19.22 -5.73 2.00
CA LYS A 66 -20.59 -5.25 2.25
C LYS A 66 -21.03 -5.50 3.70
N GLN A 67 -20.69 -6.65 4.27
CA GLN A 67 -21.04 -6.98 5.65
C GLN A 67 -20.25 -6.15 6.67
N ALA A 68 -18.96 -5.88 6.42
CA ALA A 68 -18.15 -5.01 7.26
C ALA A 68 -18.65 -3.57 7.23
N ALA A 69 -18.97 -3.05 6.05
CA ALA A 69 -19.54 -1.71 5.89
C ALA A 69 -20.90 -1.57 6.61
N LYS A 70 -21.77 -2.59 6.54
CA LYS A 70 -23.03 -2.63 7.31
C LYS A 70 -22.82 -2.59 8.84
N GLN A 71 -21.66 -3.01 9.32
CA GLN A 71 -21.26 -2.95 10.72
C GLN A 71 -20.45 -1.68 11.05
N ASN A 72 -20.44 -0.69 10.15
CA ASN A 72 -19.71 0.58 10.27
C ASN A 72 -18.18 0.43 10.41
N ALA A 73 -17.60 -0.64 9.88
CA ALA A 73 -16.15 -0.74 9.75
C ALA A 73 -15.64 0.36 8.79
N GLN A 74 -14.61 1.10 9.19
CA GLN A 74 -13.97 2.12 8.35
C GLN A 74 -12.92 1.50 7.42
N ILE A 75 -12.40 0.32 7.76
CA ILE A 75 -11.42 -0.41 6.95
C ILE A 75 -11.69 -1.90 7.00
N ILE A 76 -11.47 -2.58 5.88
CA ILE A 76 -11.40 -4.04 5.80
C ILE A 76 -10.09 -4.50 5.16
N VAL A 77 -9.45 -5.49 5.79
CA VAL A 77 -8.24 -6.14 5.30
C VAL A 77 -8.60 -7.52 4.75
N THR A 78 -8.17 -7.79 3.52
CA THR A 78 -8.28 -9.12 2.88
C THR A 78 -6.91 -9.81 2.81
N PRO A 79 -6.85 -11.15 2.72
CA PRO A 79 -5.59 -11.89 2.82
C PRO A 79 -4.67 -11.70 1.60
N GLU A 80 -3.40 -12.03 1.79
CA GLU A 80 -2.43 -12.24 0.71
C GLU A 80 -2.93 -13.33 -0.26
N ASP A 81 -2.64 -13.16 -1.56
CA ASP A 81 -2.98 -14.12 -2.61
C ASP A 81 -4.49 -14.46 -2.72
N SER A 82 -5.36 -13.64 -2.13
CA SER A 82 -6.80 -13.91 -2.02
C SER A 82 -7.55 -13.91 -3.35
N LEU A 83 -6.97 -13.35 -4.41
CA LEU A 83 -7.60 -13.27 -5.73
C LEU A 83 -7.21 -14.43 -6.66
N TYR A 84 -6.01 -14.98 -6.52
CA TYR A 84 -5.43 -15.90 -7.50
C TYR A 84 -4.68 -17.10 -6.88
N GLY A 85 -4.45 -17.14 -5.57
CA GLY A 85 -3.75 -18.23 -4.88
C GLY A 85 -2.21 -18.14 -4.97
N TRP A 86 -1.52 -19.22 -4.63
CA TRP A 86 -0.06 -19.19 -4.36
C TRP A 86 0.77 -20.20 -5.17
N THR A 87 0.18 -20.89 -6.14
CA THR A 87 0.87 -21.95 -6.90
C THR A 87 1.20 -21.48 -8.32
N PHE A 88 2.32 -20.79 -8.48
CA PHE A 88 2.71 -20.19 -9.77
C PHE A 88 4.21 -20.27 -10.07
N THR A 89 4.54 -20.21 -11.36
CA THR A 89 5.85 -19.80 -11.88
C THR A 89 5.78 -18.35 -12.35
N ARG A 90 6.92 -17.78 -12.77
CA ARG A 90 6.96 -16.41 -13.34
C ARG A 90 6.11 -16.27 -14.61
N GLU A 91 5.96 -17.35 -15.36
CA GLU A 91 5.20 -17.39 -16.61
C GLU A 91 3.71 -17.56 -16.32
N THR A 92 3.35 -18.47 -15.41
CA THR A 92 1.94 -18.81 -15.16
C THR A 92 1.20 -17.76 -14.32
N ILE A 93 1.90 -16.96 -13.50
CA ILE A 93 1.29 -15.82 -12.79
C ILE A 93 1.06 -14.61 -13.71
N PHE A 94 1.83 -14.47 -14.79
CA PHE A 94 1.84 -13.26 -15.61
C PHE A 94 0.46 -12.78 -16.11
N PRO A 95 -0.47 -13.67 -16.51
CA PRO A 95 -1.83 -13.28 -16.92
C PRO A 95 -2.67 -12.63 -15.80
N TYR A 96 -2.32 -12.88 -14.53
CA TYR A 96 -3.02 -12.33 -13.35
C TYR A 96 -2.52 -10.95 -12.92
N LEU A 97 -1.42 -10.46 -13.51
CA LEU A 97 -0.74 -9.24 -13.09
C LEU A 97 -1.27 -8.00 -13.85
N GLU A 98 -1.46 -6.90 -13.11
CA GLU A 98 -1.73 -5.57 -13.67
C GLU A 98 -0.55 -4.62 -13.41
N ASP A 99 -0.47 -3.51 -14.16
CA ASP A 99 0.46 -2.44 -13.79
C ASP A 99 -0.24 -1.53 -12.77
N VAL A 100 0.24 -1.54 -11.53
CA VAL A 100 -0.35 -0.75 -10.43
C VAL A 100 0.40 0.57 -10.27
N PRO A 101 -0.15 1.74 -10.62
CA PRO A 101 0.61 2.99 -10.62
C PRO A 101 1.02 3.42 -9.20
N ASP A 102 1.92 4.40 -9.11
CA ASP A 102 2.23 5.02 -7.83
C ASP A 102 1.02 5.84 -7.33
N PRO A 103 0.58 5.71 -6.06
CA PRO A 103 -0.55 6.49 -5.54
C PRO A 103 -0.45 8.02 -5.72
N GLN A 104 0.75 8.56 -5.90
CA GLN A 104 0.97 9.98 -6.22
C GLN A 104 0.33 10.44 -7.53
N VAL A 105 -0.05 9.52 -8.43
CA VAL A 105 -0.75 9.87 -9.67
C VAL A 105 -2.17 10.39 -9.46
N ASP A 106 -2.69 10.33 -8.23
CA ASP A 106 -4.03 10.76 -7.84
C ASP A 106 -5.12 10.14 -8.74
N TRP A 107 -5.36 8.85 -8.56
CA TRP A 107 -6.25 8.09 -9.43
C TRP A 107 -7.33 7.36 -8.67
N ASN A 108 -8.57 7.51 -9.16
CA ASN A 108 -9.73 6.74 -8.75
C ASN A 108 -10.15 5.80 -9.90
N PRO A 109 -9.75 4.52 -9.86
CA PRO A 109 -10.08 3.56 -10.91
C PRO A 109 -11.57 3.40 -11.17
N CYS A 110 -12.44 3.57 -10.16
CA CYS A 110 -13.88 3.47 -10.33
C CYS A 110 -14.48 4.65 -11.12
N GLN A 111 -13.84 5.81 -11.09
CA GLN A 111 -14.28 7.00 -11.83
C GLN A 111 -13.62 7.14 -13.19
N ASP A 112 -12.35 6.75 -13.30
CA ASP A 112 -11.56 6.87 -14.54
C ASP A 112 -10.85 5.54 -14.86
N PRO A 113 -11.59 4.49 -15.23
CA PRO A 113 -11.05 3.13 -15.37
C PRO A 113 -10.08 2.95 -16.54
N HIS A 114 -10.00 3.91 -17.46
CA HIS A 114 -9.23 3.78 -18.70
C HIS A 114 -7.90 4.57 -18.68
N ARG A 115 -7.63 5.34 -17.62
CA ARG A 115 -6.45 6.20 -17.50
C ARG A 115 -5.11 5.45 -17.65
N PHE A 116 -5.03 4.24 -17.10
CA PHE A 116 -3.82 3.41 -17.11
C PHE A 116 -3.98 2.12 -17.92
N GLY A 117 -4.83 2.15 -18.95
CA GLY A 117 -5.06 1.02 -19.83
C GLY A 117 -6.05 0.01 -19.27
N HIS A 118 -5.72 -1.28 -19.34
CA HIS A 118 -6.61 -2.36 -18.90
C HIS A 118 -6.29 -2.80 -17.47
N THR A 119 -7.05 -2.27 -16.51
CA THR A 119 -6.86 -2.52 -15.06
C THR A 119 -8.18 -2.95 -14.36
N PRO A 120 -8.86 -4.00 -14.85
CA PRO A 120 -10.19 -4.39 -14.36
C PRO A 120 -10.24 -4.78 -12.88
N VAL A 121 -9.18 -5.39 -12.34
CA VAL A 121 -9.10 -5.77 -10.91
C VAL A 121 -9.03 -4.52 -10.05
N GLN A 122 -8.15 -3.56 -10.40
CA GLN A 122 -8.05 -2.28 -9.69
C GLN A 122 -9.37 -1.49 -9.75
N THR A 123 -10.02 -1.43 -10.92
CA THR A 123 -11.35 -0.82 -11.11
C THR A 123 -12.38 -1.44 -10.20
N ARG A 124 -12.45 -2.77 -10.14
CA ARG A 124 -13.43 -3.47 -9.33
C ARG A 124 -13.22 -3.25 -7.83
N LEU A 125 -11.99 -3.35 -7.34
CA LEU A 125 -11.64 -3.10 -5.94
C LEU A 125 -11.92 -1.65 -5.51
N SER A 126 -11.56 -0.69 -6.37
CA SER A 126 -11.86 0.74 -6.18
C SER A 126 -13.38 0.97 -6.07
N CYS A 127 -14.18 0.37 -6.95
CA CYS A 127 -15.63 0.49 -6.87
C CYS A 127 -16.22 -0.18 -5.64
N LEU A 128 -15.66 -1.29 -5.16
CA LEU A 128 -16.08 -1.92 -3.91
C LEU A 128 -15.85 -0.99 -2.71
N ALA A 129 -14.69 -0.33 -2.65
CA ALA A 129 -14.38 0.64 -1.61
C ALA A 129 -15.36 1.83 -1.66
N LYS A 130 -15.50 2.45 -2.84
CA LYS A 130 -16.39 3.59 -3.09
C LYS A 130 -17.86 3.30 -2.76
N ASN A 131 -18.41 2.21 -3.31
CA ASN A 131 -19.84 1.90 -3.18
C ASN A 131 -20.25 1.49 -1.76
N ASN A 132 -19.28 1.13 -0.92
CA ASN A 132 -19.52 0.76 0.48
C ASN A 132 -18.93 1.79 1.46
N SER A 133 -18.37 2.89 0.96
CA SER A 133 -17.74 3.95 1.75
C SER A 133 -16.78 3.43 2.83
N ILE A 134 -15.92 2.48 2.45
CA ILE A 134 -15.00 1.77 3.34
C ILE A 134 -13.61 1.67 2.70
N TYR A 135 -12.55 1.79 3.50
CA TYR A 135 -11.20 1.50 3.02
C TYR A 135 -11.05 0.00 2.75
N VAL A 136 -10.52 -0.36 1.58
CA VAL A 136 -10.29 -1.76 1.20
C VAL A 136 -8.79 -1.98 1.00
N LEU A 137 -8.19 -2.83 1.82
CA LEU A 137 -6.85 -3.36 1.60
C LEU A 137 -6.95 -4.74 0.94
N ALA A 138 -6.35 -4.86 -0.23
CA ALA A 138 -6.26 -6.10 -0.99
C ALA A 138 -4.83 -6.40 -1.42
N ASN A 139 -4.54 -7.68 -1.65
CA ASN A 139 -3.28 -8.14 -2.22
C ASN A 139 -3.52 -8.57 -3.67
N ILE A 140 -2.75 -7.99 -4.60
CA ILE A 140 -2.79 -8.27 -6.02
C ILE A 140 -1.36 -8.45 -6.57
N GLY A 141 -1.26 -8.89 -7.82
CA GLY A 141 0.02 -8.99 -8.51
C GLY A 141 0.29 -7.74 -9.36
N ASP A 142 1.47 -7.16 -9.20
CA ASP A 142 1.93 -6.01 -9.99
C ASP A 142 3.01 -6.44 -10.99
N LYS A 143 2.95 -5.91 -12.21
CA LYS A 143 4.01 -6.04 -13.21
C LYS A 143 4.57 -4.67 -13.57
N LYS A 144 5.90 -4.55 -13.60
CA LYS A 144 6.59 -3.32 -14.00
C LYS A 144 7.45 -3.56 -15.22
N PRO A 145 7.21 -2.84 -16.34
CA PRO A 145 8.09 -2.94 -17.50
C PRO A 145 9.50 -2.46 -17.12
N CYS A 146 10.51 -3.14 -17.64
CA CYS A 146 11.91 -2.76 -17.49
C CYS A 146 12.68 -2.94 -18.80
N ASN A 147 13.72 -2.13 -18.99
CA ASN A 147 14.56 -2.20 -20.17
C ASN A 147 15.64 -3.28 -19.99
N SER A 148 15.73 -4.20 -20.96
CA SER A 148 16.69 -5.30 -21.02
C SER A 148 18.16 -4.84 -21.08
N HIS A 149 18.43 -3.59 -21.45
CA HIS A 149 19.77 -2.99 -21.43
C HIS A 149 20.33 -2.77 -20.01
N LYS A 150 19.53 -2.90 -18.95
CA LYS A 150 19.99 -2.87 -17.56
C LYS A 150 20.20 -4.30 -17.05
N SER A 151 21.32 -4.55 -16.37
CA SER A 151 21.78 -5.88 -15.90
C SER A 151 20.87 -6.62 -14.91
N VAL A 152 19.75 -6.02 -14.49
CA VAL A 152 18.84 -6.57 -13.46
C VAL A 152 17.44 -6.87 -14.00
N CYS A 153 17.12 -6.48 -15.24
CA CYS A 153 15.79 -6.72 -15.81
C CYS A 153 15.62 -8.19 -16.23
N PRO A 154 14.54 -8.89 -15.82
CA PRO A 154 14.29 -10.26 -16.22
C PRO A 154 14.14 -10.41 -17.75
N PRO A 155 14.40 -11.61 -18.33
CA PRO A 155 14.37 -11.82 -19.78
C PRO A 155 13.04 -11.45 -20.46
N ASN A 156 11.92 -11.57 -19.74
CA ASN A 156 10.61 -11.21 -20.26
C ASN A 156 10.33 -9.70 -20.25
N GLY A 157 11.26 -8.87 -19.75
CA GLY A 157 11.11 -7.41 -19.72
C GLY A 157 10.24 -6.88 -18.58
N TYR A 158 9.88 -7.72 -17.59
CA TYR A 158 9.02 -7.30 -16.48
C TYR A 158 9.53 -7.76 -15.11
N TYR A 159 9.56 -6.82 -14.17
CA TYR A 159 9.50 -7.19 -12.76
C TYR A 159 8.08 -7.62 -12.40
N GLN A 160 7.97 -8.54 -11.46
CA GLN A 160 6.69 -9.05 -10.96
C GLN A 160 6.75 -9.01 -9.45
N TYR A 161 5.73 -8.44 -8.81
CA TYR A 161 5.69 -8.20 -7.38
C TYR A 161 4.39 -8.68 -6.77
N ASN A 162 4.49 -9.35 -5.63
CA ASN A 162 3.37 -9.45 -4.69
C ASN A 162 3.12 -8.05 -4.11
N THR A 163 1.87 -7.58 -4.21
CA THR A 163 1.55 -6.16 -4.04
C THR A 163 0.31 -5.94 -3.21
N ASN A 164 0.45 -5.25 -2.07
CA ASN A 164 -0.71 -4.73 -1.36
C ASN A 164 -1.14 -3.39 -1.99
N VAL A 165 -2.45 -3.23 -2.19
CA VAL A 165 -3.09 -1.99 -2.62
C VAL A 165 -4.15 -1.57 -1.61
N VAL A 166 -4.28 -0.27 -1.39
CA VAL A 166 -5.31 0.30 -0.52
C VAL A 166 -6.12 1.31 -1.33
N TYR A 167 -7.43 1.11 -1.35
CA TYR A 167 -8.40 2.09 -1.84
C TYR A 167 -9.08 2.75 -0.66
N ASP A 168 -9.18 4.08 -0.68
CA ASP A 168 -9.96 4.81 0.33
C ASP A 168 -11.47 4.65 0.13
N SER A 169 -12.25 5.22 1.05
CA SER A 169 -13.72 5.18 1.02
C SER A 169 -14.35 5.85 -0.21
N GLU A 170 -13.61 6.63 -0.99
CA GLU A 170 -14.07 7.20 -2.26
C GLU A 170 -13.65 6.36 -3.47
N GLY A 171 -12.82 5.34 -3.25
CA GLY A 171 -12.27 4.46 -4.28
C GLY A 171 -10.92 4.91 -4.84
N LYS A 172 -10.29 5.95 -4.29
CA LYS A 172 -8.97 6.40 -4.76
C LYS A 172 -7.87 5.46 -4.27
N LEU A 173 -6.91 5.16 -5.15
CA LEU A 173 -5.71 4.41 -4.79
C LEU A 173 -4.81 5.29 -3.90
N VAL A 174 -4.67 4.91 -2.63
CA VAL A 174 -3.93 5.71 -1.62
C VAL A 174 -2.64 5.04 -1.15
N ALA A 175 -2.49 3.73 -1.36
CA ALA A 175 -1.24 3.03 -1.08
C ALA A 175 -0.99 1.88 -2.07
N ARG A 176 0.29 1.69 -2.41
CA ARG A 176 0.84 0.52 -3.10
C ARG A 176 2.10 0.08 -2.34
N TYR A 177 2.23 -1.21 -2.07
CA TYR A 177 3.37 -1.78 -1.37
C TYR A 177 3.84 -3.07 -2.02
N HIS A 178 5.11 -3.13 -2.42
CA HIS A 178 5.77 -4.35 -2.93
C HIS A 178 6.50 -5.08 -1.81
N LYS A 179 6.25 -6.39 -1.67
CA LYS A 179 6.90 -7.24 -0.65
C LYS A 179 8.31 -7.65 -1.10
N VAL A 180 9.38 -7.36 -0.33
CA VAL A 180 10.78 -7.76 -0.63
C VAL A 180 11.62 -8.04 0.63
N CYS A 181 12.40 -9.14 0.55
CA CYS A 181 13.48 -9.66 1.44
C CYS A 181 13.09 -10.23 2.81
N VAL A 182 13.29 -11.55 2.95
CA VAL A 182 12.99 -12.36 4.14
C VAL A 182 14.16 -13.31 4.40
N MET A 183 14.57 -13.47 5.66
CA MET A 183 15.36 -14.63 6.08
C MET A 183 14.40 -15.74 6.50
N LEU A 184 14.42 -16.84 5.79
CA LEU A 184 13.42 -17.90 5.89
C LEU A 184 14.07 -19.25 6.15
N LYS A 185 13.38 -20.10 6.92
CA LYS A 185 13.74 -21.51 7.03
C LYS A 185 13.25 -22.22 5.76
N CYS A 186 14.16 -22.87 5.04
CA CYS A 186 13.80 -23.67 3.87
C CYS A 186 12.97 -24.88 4.29
N ARG A 187 12.05 -25.35 3.44
CA ARG A 187 11.18 -26.48 3.78
C ARG A 187 11.98 -27.75 4.08
N THR A 188 12.98 -28.03 3.24
CA THR A 188 13.95 -29.13 3.37
C THR A 188 15.38 -28.60 3.32
N MET A 189 16.38 -29.49 3.26
CA MET A 189 17.78 -29.11 3.03
C MET A 189 18.07 -28.74 1.56
N ASP A 190 17.12 -28.95 0.65
CA ASP A 190 17.23 -28.54 -0.73
C ASP A 190 16.99 -27.02 -0.86
N LEU A 191 17.98 -26.31 -1.39
CA LEU A 191 17.96 -24.85 -1.57
C LEU A 191 16.80 -24.38 -2.46
N THR A 192 16.29 -25.22 -3.36
CA THR A 192 15.13 -24.88 -4.21
C THR A 192 13.82 -24.75 -3.40
N THR A 193 13.82 -25.23 -2.15
CA THR A 193 12.66 -25.16 -1.26
C THR A 193 12.66 -23.94 -0.34
N CYS A 194 13.71 -23.11 -0.41
CA CYS A 194 13.78 -21.83 0.29
C CYS A 194 12.79 -20.83 -0.34
N GLY A 195 11.80 -20.36 0.43
CA GLY A 195 10.70 -19.50 -0.05
C GLY A 195 9.34 -20.20 -0.11
N GLN A 196 9.32 -21.53 0.00
CA GLN A 196 8.07 -22.27 0.13
C GLN A 196 7.48 -22.12 1.54
N SER A 197 6.16 -22.28 1.68
CA SER A 197 5.49 -22.21 2.98
C SER A 197 6.06 -23.24 3.97
N VAL A 198 6.34 -22.77 5.19
CA VAL A 198 6.81 -23.59 6.30
C VAL A 198 6.04 -23.22 7.56
N GLU A 199 5.33 -24.20 8.10
CA GLU A 199 4.50 -24.02 9.30
C GLU A 199 5.25 -24.41 10.58
N THR A 200 6.28 -25.25 10.48
CA THR A 200 7.00 -25.77 11.64
C THR A 200 8.52 -25.67 11.50
N ALA A 201 9.14 -25.28 12.61
CA ALA A 201 10.58 -25.34 12.82
C ALA A 201 10.89 -25.99 14.17
N LEU A 202 12.05 -26.63 14.25
CA LEU A 202 12.60 -27.19 15.48
C LEU A 202 13.78 -26.37 16.01
N THR A 203 14.46 -25.63 15.13
CA THR A 203 15.65 -24.85 15.45
C THR A 203 15.30 -23.66 16.35
N ARG A 204 15.94 -23.63 17.52
CA ARG A 204 15.86 -22.54 18.50
C ARG A 204 17.11 -21.69 18.37
N PHE A 205 16.97 -20.40 18.60
CA PHE A 205 18.07 -19.45 18.58
C PHE A 205 18.26 -18.90 19.98
N GLU A 206 19.40 -19.23 20.60
CA GLU A 206 19.79 -18.65 21.88
C GLU A 206 19.96 -17.13 21.75
N MET A 207 20.56 -16.69 20.64
CA MET A 207 20.67 -15.30 20.26
C MET A 207 20.48 -15.13 18.75
N PHE A 208 19.76 -14.09 18.34
CA PHE A 208 19.84 -13.54 17.01
C PHE A 208 20.13 -12.04 17.08
N SER A 209 20.89 -11.56 16.11
CA SER A 209 21.15 -10.15 15.89
C SER A 209 21.16 -9.93 14.39
N LEU A 210 20.08 -9.34 13.88
CA LEU A 210 19.92 -9.05 12.48
C LEU A 210 20.08 -7.55 12.25
N SER A 211 20.84 -7.19 11.22
CA SER A 211 21.07 -5.81 10.83
C SER A 211 21.24 -5.74 9.32
N GLY A 212 20.98 -4.58 8.74
CA GLY A 212 21.17 -4.36 7.30
C GLY A 212 21.60 -2.92 7.04
N THR A 213 22.38 -2.72 5.98
CA THR A 213 22.71 -1.39 5.47
C THR A 213 21.57 -0.90 4.60
N PHE A 214 20.54 -0.34 5.21
CA PHE A 214 19.38 0.17 4.50
C PHE A 214 19.64 1.57 3.93
N GLY A 215 19.32 1.77 2.65
CA GLY A 215 19.30 3.10 2.02
C GLY A 215 18.05 3.92 2.38
N THR A 216 17.32 3.52 3.42
CA THR A 216 16.03 4.08 3.83
C THR A 216 15.88 3.97 5.35
N GLU A 217 15.20 4.94 5.96
CA GLU A 217 14.86 4.93 7.39
C GLU A 217 13.60 4.10 7.68
N TYR A 218 12.82 3.74 6.66
CA TYR A 218 11.59 2.96 6.82
C TYR A 218 11.90 1.47 6.82
N VAL A 219 12.21 0.93 8.01
CA VAL A 219 12.54 -0.49 8.21
C VAL A 219 11.58 -1.10 9.24
N PHE A 220 10.89 -2.19 8.87
CA PHE A 220 9.91 -2.88 9.70
C PHE A 220 10.47 -4.22 10.20
N PRO A 221 10.61 -4.43 11.51
CA PRO A 221 11.09 -5.69 12.06
C PRO A 221 9.97 -6.74 12.12
N GLU A 222 10.29 -7.98 11.77
CA GLU A 222 9.36 -9.10 11.82
C GLU A 222 10.03 -10.29 12.51
N VAL A 223 9.33 -10.91 13.47
CA VAL A 223 9.76 -12.16 14.12
C VAL A 223 8.56 -13.09 14.21
N LEU A 224 8.68 -14.26 13.58
CA LEU A 224 7.63 -15.27 13.54
C LEU A 224 8.17 -16.59 14.10
N HIS A 225 7.43 -17.17 15.04
CA HIS A 225 7.75 -18.46 15.63
C HIS A 225 7.03 -19.61 14.92
N THR A 226 7.44 -20.83 15.22
CA THR A 226 6.79 -22.07 14.77
C THR A 226 5.27 -22.02 14.98
N LYS A 227 4.52 -22.61 14.06
CA LYS A 227 3.05 -22.53 13.99
C LYS A 227 2.50 -21.12 13.76
N ILE A 228 3.29 -20.23 13.14
CA ILE A 228 2.86 -18.88 12.74
C ILE A 228 2.47 -18.02 13.98
N HIS A 229 3.14 -18.24 15.11
CA HIS A 229 2.90 -17.44 16.30
C HIS A 229 3.72 -16.15 16.25
N LEU A 230 3.06 -15.02 16.54
CA LEU A 230 3.73 -13.74 16.77
C LEU A 230 4.55 -13.78 18.06
N SER A 231 5.56 -12.91 18.16
CA SER A 231 6.51 -12.86 19.28
C SER A 231 6.41 -11.55 20.09
N PRO A 232 5.24 -11.18 20.65
CA PRO A 232 5.06 -9.91 21.33
C PRO A 232 5.97 -9.81 22.56
N GLY A 233 6.75 -8.73 22.66
CA GLY A 233 7.61 -8.42 23.81
C GLY A 233 8.89 -9.27 23.93
N ARG A 234 9.20 -10.13 22.96
CA ARG A 234 10.35 -11.04 22.99
C ARG A 234 11.50 -10.66 22.04
N PHE A 235 11.37 -9.55 21.34
CA PHE A 235 12.42 -8.95 20.53
C PHE A 235 12.40 -7.43 20.70
N GLU A 236 13.49 -6.79 20.34
CA GLU A 236 13.60 -5.35 20.32
C GLU A 236 14.45 -4.85 19.15
N CYS A 237 14.15 -3.65 18.68
CA CYS A 237 15.02 -2.91 17.77
C CYS A 237 15.88 -1.96 18.58
N LEU A 238 17.20 -2.15 18.49
CA LEU A 238 18.19 -1.27 19.08
C LEU A 238 18.28 0.05 18.29
N LYS A 239 18.81 1.09 18.95
CA LYS A 239 18.97 2.43 18.35
C LYS A 239 19.87 2.44 17.11
N ASP A 240 20.75 1.45 16.97
CA ASP A 240 21.63 1.29 15.82
C ASP A 240 20.99 0.48 14.66
N GLY A 241 19.68 0.22 14.74
CA GLY A 241 18.93 -0.48 13.68
C GLY A 241 19.04 -2.01 13.73
N ARG A 242 19.67 -2.58 14.76
CA ARG A 242 19.73 -4.02 14.95
C ARG A 242 18.44 -4.56 15.57
N LEU A 243 17.90 -5.61 14.97
CA LEU A 243 16.82 -6.43 15.54
C LEU A 243 17.44 -7.58 16.34
N VAL A 244 17.19 -7.58 17.65
CA VAL A 244 17.75 -8.56 18.59
C VAL A 244 16.65 -9.24 19.39
N ASN A 245 16.90 -10.47 19.84
CA ASN A 245 16.00 -11.13 20.78
C ASN A 245 16.16 -10.57 22.19
N LYS A 246 15.04 -10.48 22.92
CA LYS A 246 14.99 -10.10 24.33
C LYS A 246 14.83 -11.36 25.16
N ASN A 247 15.71 -11.56 26.15
CA ASN A 247 15.71 -12.74 27.03
C ASN A 247 15.66 -14.09 26.29
N GLY A 248 16.69 -14.42 25.49
CA GLY A 248 16.98 -15.78 24.97
C GLY A 248 15.76 -16.57 24.50
N SER A 249 15.40 -16.49 23.21
CA SER A 249 14.14 -17.09 22.75
C SER A 249 14.18 -18.61 22.86
N PHE A 250 13.34 -19.18 23.72
CA PHE A 250 13.20 -20.62 23.83
C PHE A 250 12.38 -21.21 22.67
N GLU A 251 11.57 -20.44 21.95
CA GLU A 251 10.68 -21.01 20.94
C GLU A 251 11.36 -21.15 19.57
N PRO A 252 11.07 -22.23 18.81
CA PRO A 252 11.62 -22.37 17.46
C PRO A 252 11.15 -21.24 16.55
N ILE A 253 12.07 -20.67 15.78
CA ILE A 253 11.83 -19.51 14.93
C ILE A 253 11.60 -19.95 13.48
N LEU A 254 10.58 -19.39 12.83
CA LEU A 254 10.34 -19.54 11.39
C LEU A 254 11.07 -18.47 10.59
N THR A 255 10.99 -17.22 11.04
CA THR A 255 11.68 -16.09 10.39
C THR A 255 12.03 -14.98 11.39
N VAL A 256 13.16 -14.33 11.14
CA VAL A 256 13.54 -13.02 11.68
C VAL A 256 13.86 -12.16 10.47
N SER A 257 13.17 -11.03 10.29
CA SER A 257 13.33 -10.21 9.09
C SER A 257 13.36 -8.72 9.42
N LEU A 258 14.08 -7.97 8.60
CA LEU A 258 14.10 -6.51 8.58
C LEU A 258 13.64 -6.06 7.19
N PHE A 259 12.43 -5.50 7.13
CA PHE A 259 11.81 -5.10 5.89
C PHE A 259 12.03 -3.61 5.61
N GLY A 260 12.97 -3.26 4.73
CA GLY A 260 13.25 -1.87 4.36
C GLY A 260 12.48 -1.40 3.11
N ARG A 261 11.87 -0.20 3.12
CA ARG A 261 11.12 0.37 1.97
C ARG A 261 11.65 1.75 1.59
N TRP A 262 12.02 1.96 0.32
CA TRP A 262 12.70 3.18 -0.12
C TRP A 262 11.77 4.12 -0.88
N TYR A 263 11.01 4.92 -0.14
CA TYR A 263 9.82 5.64 -0.62
C TYR A 263 10.16 6.60 -1.77
N MET A 264 11.34 7.22 -1.73
CA MET A 264 11.78 8.20 -2.73
C MET A 264 12.16 7.60 -4.08
N LYS A 265 12.45 6.29 -4.14
CA LYS A 265 12.75 5.62 -5.41
C LYS A 265 11.50 5.21 -6.17
N ASP A 266 10.34 5.29 -5.52
CA ASP A 266 9.05 4.98 -6.12
C ASP A 266 8.67 6.06 -7.18
N SER A 267 9.16 7.31 -7.04
CA SER A 267 8.80 8.47 -7.87
C SER A 267 9.81 8.85 -8.97
N LEU A 268 10.98 8.20 -9.06
CA LEU A 268 12.07 8.59 -9.99
C LEU A 268 11.99 7.96 -11.39
N SER A 269 10.90 7.27 -11.74
CA SER A 269 10.68 6.75 -13.10
C SER A 269 10.01 7.75 -14.06
N THR A 270 9.81 9.00 -13.65
CA THR A 270 9.42 10.10 -14.55
C THR A 270 10.39 11.28 -14.44
N SER A 271 11.37 11.32 -15.33
CA SER A 271 11.96 12.58 -15.84
C SER A 271 12.83 12.31 -17.06
N GLY A 272 12.17 11.85 -18.13
CA GLY A 272 12.56 12.20 -19.50
C GLY A 272 11.84 13.48 -19.92
N GLU A 273 11.81 14.50 -19.06
CA GLU A 273 11.34 15.83 -19.46
C GLU A 273 12.53 16.79 -19.40
N ILE A 274 12.90 17.24 -20.59
CA ILE A 274 13.78 18.38 -20.80
C ILE A 274 13.13 19.58 -20.06
N ARG A 275 13.68 19.95 -18.92
CA ARG A 275 13.36 21.23 -18.26
C ARG A 275 13.87 22.37 -19.15
N SER A 276 12.97 22.93 -19.95
CA SER A 276 13.14 24.28 -20.50
C SER A 276 13.08 25.31 -19.35
N PRO A 277 14.05 26.24 -19.22
CA PRO A 277 14.07 27.21 -18.14
C PRO A 277 13.17 28.39 -18.49
N THR A 278 11.84 28.24 -18.34
CA THR A 278 10.93 29.40 -18.59
C THR A 278 9.83 29.60 -17.55
N VAL A 279 9.85 28.91 -16.40
CA VAL A 279 8.79 29.08 -15.37
C VAL A 279 9.32 29.73 -14.07
N THR A 280 10.47 30.39 -14.11
CA THR A 280 11.04 31.07 -12.92
C THR A 280 10.75 32.58 -12.85
N TYR A 281 9.90 33.13 -13.74
CA TYR A 281 9.62 34.58 -13.76
C TYR A 281 8.18 34.99 -13.45
N LEU A 282 7.27 34.07 -13.09
CA LEU A 282 5.86 34.43 -12.80
C LEU A 282 5.47 34.42 -11.32
N LEU A 283 6.40 34.12 -10.40
CA LEU A 283 6.14 34.15 -8.95
C LEU A 283 6.80 35.33 -8.20
N ILE A 284 7.62 36.14 -8.88
CA ILE A 284 8.24 37.33 -8.27
C ILE A 284 7.32 38.57 -8.36
N SER A 285 6.32 38.57 -9.24
CA SER A 285 5.41 39.70 -9.43
C SER A 285 4.24 39.74 -8.43
N ILE A 286 3.94 38.63 -7.74
CA ILE A 286 2.80 38.56 -6.80
C ILE A 286 3.24 38.84 -5.35
N SER A 287 4.51 38.63 -5.01
CA SER A 287 5.04 38.94 -3.68
C SER A 287 5.42 40.42 -3.49
N LEU A 288 5.49 41.22 -4.55
CA LEU A 288 5.83 42.65 -4.51
C LEU A 288 4.63 43.58 -4.32
N ILE A 289 3.39 43.09 -4.43
CA ILE A 289 2.16 43.88 -4.17
C ILE A 289 1.78 43.85 -2.68
N ILE A 290 2.30 42.92 -1.88
CA ILE A 290 1.97 42.77 -0.45
C ILE A 290 2.95 43.55 0.46
N VAL A 291 4.05 44.08 -0.07
CA VAL A 291 5.10 44.76 0.75
C VAL A 291 5.10 46.30 0.61
N VAL A 292 4.26 46.89 -0.25
CA VAL A 292 4.21 48.37 -0.46
C VAL A 292 2.93 49.01 0.12
N LEU A 293 2.53 48.60 1.33
CA LEU A 293 1.62 49.40 2.16
C LEU A 293 2.08 49.42 3.63
N PRO A 294 3.29 49.95 3.94
CA PRO A 294 3.55 50.45 5.27
C PRO A 294 3.02 51.89 5.37
N SER A 295 2.34 52.17 6.49
CA SER A 295 2.27 53.50 7.10
C SER A 295 1.42 54.58 6.38
N ILE A 296 0.12 54.62 6.68
CA ILE A 296 -0.55 55.90 6.94
C ILE A 296 -1.16 55.82 8.34
N VAL A 297 -0.45 56.44 9.28
CA VAL A 297 -0.93 56.90 10.58
C VAL A 297 -1.62 58.26 10.39
N MET A 298 -2.43 58.65 11.38
CA MET A 298 -3.06 59.97 11.64
C MET A 298 -4.48 60.08 11.05
N VAL A 299 -5.55 60.38 11.79
CA VAL A 299 -5.79 60.93 13.15
C VAL A 299 -7.04 60.26 13.71
#